data_AF-A0A1M7MK02-F1
#
_entry.id   AF-A0A1M7MK02-F1
#
_cell.length_a   1.000
_cell.length_b   1.000
_cell.length_c   1.000
_cell.angle_alpha   90.00
_cell.angle_beta   90.00
_cell.angle_gamma   90.00
#
_symmetry.space_group_name_H-M   'P 1'
#
loop_
_entity.id
_entity.type
_entity.pdbx_description
1 polymer ?
#
loop_
_entity_poly.entity_id
_entity_poly.type
_entity_poly.pdbx_seq_one_letter_code
_entity_poly.pdbx_strand_id
1 'polypeptide(L)'
;MKNCKSIVISILGVLLCGIGFYFVKSLTDPQGIMKTLPYILVGIGCGMFGHGVGDLINKKVTAKNPELVKQIEIDQNDERNIMITNMAKAKGFDIMTYVFAALLLAYGLMGASMEVIIPFVIAYLFVQFYAVYIRLRKDREN
;
A
#
# COMPACT_ATOMS: atom_id res chain seq x y z
N MET A 1 -6.29 0.22 25.66
CA MET A 1 -4.94 0.17 25.06
C MET A 1 -4.88 0.29 23.52
N LYS A 2 -5.84 -0.24 22.74
CA LYS A 2 -5.78 -0.20 21.25
C LYS A 2 -5.98 1.19 20.62
N ASN A 3 -6.62 2.15 21.30
CA ASN A 3 -6.81 3.51 20.77
C ASN A 3 -5.52 4.34 20.83
N CYS A 4 -4.79 4.25 21.94
CA CYS A 4 -3.47 4.87 22.07
C CYS A 4 -2.52 4.38 20.96
N LYS A 5 -2.55 3.09 20.61
CA LYS A 5 -1.70 2.55 19.53
C LYS A 5 -2.00 3.19 18.16
N SER A 6 -3.26 3.21 17.72
CA SER A 6 -3.61 3.81 16.42
C SER A 6 -3.35 5.32 16.37
N ILE A 7 -3.61 6.03 17.48
CA ILE A 7 -3.28 7.47 17.60
C ILE A 7 -1.77 7.70 17.52
N VAL A 8 -0.98 6.90 18.24
CA VAL A 8 0.49 6.98 18.21
C VAL A 8 1.02 6.68 16.81
N ILE A 9 0.49 5.67 16.12
CA ILE A 9 0.86 5.34 14.73
C ILE A 9 0.53 6.49 13.78
N SER A 10 -0.64 7.12 13.92
CA SER A 10 -1.01 8.31 13.13
C SER A 10 -0.07 9.48 13.38
N ILE A 11 0.21 9.81 14.65
CA ILE A 11 1.11 10.91 15.01
C ILE A 11 2.53 10.66 14.50
N LEU A 12 3.04 9.43 14.66
CA LEU A 12 4.33 9.04 14.11
C LEU A 12 4.36 9.18 12.58
N GLY A 13 3.28 8.80 11.89
CA GLY A 13 3.16 8.99 10.44
C GLY A 13 3.24 10.46 10.02
N VAL A 14 2.52 11.35 10.72
CA VAL A 14 2.57 12.81 10.46
C VAL A 14 3.95 13.38 10.74
N LEU A 15 4.60 12.98 11.84
CA LEU A 15 5.96 13.40 12.16
C LEU A 15 6.95 12.95 11.09
N LEU A 16 6.86 11.70 10.62
CA LEU A 16 7.71 11.19 9.54
C LEU A 16 7.53 11.99 8.25
N CYS A 17 6.29 12.31 7.88
CA CYS A 17 6.00 13.17 6.73
C CYS A 17 6.59 14.57 6.91
N GLY A 18 6.41 15.18 8.09
CA GLY A 18 6.95 16.51 8.39
C GLY A 18 8.48 16.56 8.29
N ILE A 19 9.17 15.54 8.82
CA ILE A 19 10.63 15.39 8.71
C ILE A 19 11.04 15.19 7.25
N GLY A 20 10.32 14.35 6.49
CA GLY A 20 10.55 14.15 5.07
C GLY A 20 10.43 15.45 4.27
N PHE A 21 9.34 16.20 4.45
CA PHE A 21 9.15 17.50 3.79
C PHE A 21 10.19 18.54 4.22
N TYR A 22 10.57 18.56 5.49
CA TYR A 22 11.63 19.43 5.98
C TYR A 22 12.97 19.12 5.27
N PHE A 23 13.33 17.85 5.13
CA PHE A 23 14.54 17.47 4.40
C PHE A 23 14.47 17.77 2.91
N VAL A 24 13.32 17.60 2.25
CA VAL A 24 13.15 18.01 0.85
C VAL A 24 13.44 19.51 0.68
N LYS A 25 13.06 20.35 1.65
CA LYS A 25 13.25 21.80 1.57
C LYS A 25 14.64 22.26 2.01
N SER A 26 15.26 21.62 3.00
CA SER A 26 16.55 22.03 3.57
C SER A 26 17.77 21.52 2.81
N LEU A 27 17.65 20.45 2.01
CA LEU A 27 18.79 19.88 1.29
C LEU A 27 18.95 20.56 -0.08
N THR A 28 19.89 21.49 -0.18
CA THR A 28 20.40 22.03 -1.46
C THR A 28 21.49 21.10 -2.00
N ASP A 29 21.19 20.41 -3.10
CA ASP A 29 22.04 19.42 -3.80
C ASP A 29 22.41 18.13 -3.03
N PRO A 30 21.44 17.35 -2.55
CA PRO A 30 21.72 16.06 -1.92
C PRO A 30 22.17 15.02 -2.96
N GLN A 31 23.32 14.39 -2.71
CA GLN A 31 23.85 13.29 -3.52
C GLN A 31 23.57 11.91 -2.88
N GLY A 32 23.39 10.89 -3.71
CA GLY A 32 23.16 9.51 -3.30
C GLY A 32 21.89 9.33 -2.46
N ILE A 33 21.98 8.52 -1.39
CA ILE A 33 20.84 8.12 -0.54
C ILE A 33 20.10 9.34 0.06
N MET A 34 20.80 10.45 0.31
CA MET A 34 20.18 11.66 0.86
C MET A 34 19.18 12.33 -0.09
N LYS A 35 19.24 12.02 -1.40
CA LYS A 35 18.25 12.50 -2.37
C LYS A 35 16.94 11.71 -2.30
N THR A 36 16.99 10.42 -2.03
CA THR A 36 15.82 9.51 -2.06
C THR A 36 15.19 9.32 -0.69
N LEU A 37 15.99 9.43 0.38
CA LEU A 37 15.55 9.29 1.78
C LEU A 37 14.34 10.17 2.14
N PRO A 38 14.27 11.47 1.79
CA PRO A 38 13.13 12.31 2.14
C PRO A 38 11.81 11.79 1.55
N TYR A 39 11.85 11.28 0.32
CA TYR A 39 10.68 10.73 -0.37
C TYR A 39 10.23 9.40 0.23
N ILE A 40 11.17 8.54 0.62
CA ILE A 40 10.86 7.29 1.33
C ILE A 40 10.20 7.60 2.69
N LEU A 41 10.71 8.59 3.43
CA LEU A 41 10.14 9.02 4.70
C LEU A 41 8.71 9.54 4.53
N VAL A 42 8.45 10.34 3.49
CA VAL A 42 7.07 10.77 3.16
C VAL A 42 6.18 9.58 2.81
N GLY A 43 6.67 8.64 1.98
CA GLY A 43 5.91 7.45 1.58
C GLY A 43 5.50 6.59 2.78
N ILE A 44 6.46 6.28 3.66
CA ILE A 44 6.20 5.50 4.89
C ILE A 44 5.29 6.29 5.85
N GLY A 45 5.53 7.59 6.01
CA GLY A 45 4.73 8.45 6.87
C GLY A 45 3.25 8.49 6.45
N CYS A 46 2.99 8.63 5.14
CA CYS A 46 1.63 8.58 4.60
C CYS A 46 0.95 7.23 4.83
N GLY A 47 1.69 6.12 4.65
CA GLY A 47 1.18 4.78 4.91
C GLY A 47 0.79 4.57 6.38
N MET A 48 1.67 4.95 7.31
CA MET A 48 1.40 4.88 8.76
C MET A 48 0.22 5.78 9.16
N PHE A 49 0.20 7.01 8.65
CA PHE A 49 -0.89 7.95 8.94
C PHE A 49 -2.24 7.42 8.44
N GLY A 50 -2.32 7.00 7.18
CA GLY A 50 -3.53 6.45 6.58
C GLY A 50 -4.05 5.22 7.32
N HIS A 51 -3.15 4.29 7.70
CA HIS A 51 -3.53 3.14 8.50
C HIS A 51 -4.07 3.55 9.88
N GLY A 52 -3.35 4.42 10.61
CA GLY A 52 -3.76 4.83 11.95
C GLY A 52 -5.09 5.59 11.94
N VAL A 53 -5.33 6.47 10.97
CA VAL A 53 -6.59 7.21 10.83
C VAL A 53 -7.72 6.28 10.41
N GLY A 54 -7.48 5.38 9.45
CA GLY A 54 -8.47 4.38 9.03
C GLY A 54 -8.95 3.51 10.19
N ASP A 55 -8.02 3.06 11.03
CA ASP A 55 -8.33 2.30 12.25
C ASP A 55 -9.20 3.10 13.23
N LEU A 56 -8.91 4.39 13.41
CA LEU A 56 -9.67 5.25 14.33
C LEU A 56 -11.08 5.50 13.82
N ILE A 57 -11.24 5.76 12.52
CA ILE A 57 -12.55 5.92 11.89
C ILE A 57 -13.35 4.63 12.01
N ASN A 58 -12.75 3.48 11.66
CA ASN A 58 -13.41 2.19 11.73
C ASN A 58 -13.93 1.95 13.15
N LYS A 59 -13.09 2.09 14.18
CA LYS A 59 -13.52 1.95 15.59
C LYS A 59 -14.65 2.88 15.98
N LYS A 60 -14.61 4.15 15.54
CA LYS A 60 -15.68 5.12 15.86
C LYS A 60 -17.00 4.74 15.19
N VAL A 61 -16.96 4.23 13.96
CA VAL A 61 -18.14 3.72 13.24
C VAL A 61 -18.67 2.46 13.92
N THR A 62 -17.80 1.50 14.25
CA THR A 62 -18.15 0.26 14.96
C THR A 62 -18.78 0.53 16.32
N ALA A 63 -18.25 1.48 17.09
CA ALA A 63 -18.76 1.82 18.42
C ALA A 63 -20.09 2.56 18.37
N LYS A 64 -20.32 3.36 17.33
CA LYS A 64 -21.56 4.14 17.17
C LYS A 64 -22.70 3.31 16.59
N ASN A 65 -22.39 2.30 15.76
CA ASN A 65 -23.39 1.53 15.01
C ASN A 65 -23.10 0.02 15.07
N PRO A 66 -23.41 -0.67 16.17
CA PRO A 66 -23.17 -2.10 16.30
C PRO A 66 -23.99 -2.96 15.30
N GLU A 67 -25.13 -2.47 14.83
CA GLU A 67 -25.93 -3.14 13.79
C GLU A 67 -25.20 -3.17 12.43
N LEU A 68 -24.57 -2.06 12.04
CA LEU A 68 -23.76 -2.00 10.82
C LEU A 68 -22.58 -2.98 10.86
N VAL A 69 -21.99 -3.19 12.05
CA VAL A 69 -20.88 -4.13 12.23
C VAL A 69 -21.33 -5.56 11.97
N LYS A 70 -22.48 -5.95 12.52
CA LYS A 70 -23.07 -7.28 12.27
C LYS A 70 -23.38 -7.47 10.79
N GLN A 71 -23.92 -6.44 10.14
CA GLN A 71 -24.22 -6.52 8.72
C GLN A 71 -22.96 -6.65 7.86
N ILE A 72 -21.90 -5.88 8.16
CA ILE A 72 -20.60 -6.01 7.49
C ILE A 72 -20.02 -7.41 7.71
N GLU A 73 -20.12 -7.97 8.90
CA GLU A 73 -19.62 -9.31 9.20
C GLU A 73 -20.40 -10.40 8.44
N ILE A 74 -21.73 -10.28 8.37
CA ILE A 74 -22.56 -11.17 7.55
C ILE A 74 -22.16 -11.06 6.08
N ASP A 75 -22.08 -9.84 5.56
CA ASP A 75 -21.71 -9.60 4.17
C ASP A 75 -20.29 -10.11 3.86
N GLN A 76 -19.33 -9.97 4.78
CA GLN A 76 -17.96 -10.45 4.57
C GLN A 76 -17.84 -11.98 4.60
N ASN A 77 -18.74 -12.67 5.31
CA ASN A 77 -18.74 -14.12 5.41
C ASN A 77 -19.70 -14.81 4.42
N ASP A 78 -20.56 -14.05 3.71
CA ASP A 78 -21.42 -14.56 2.64
C ASP A 78 -20.55 -15.07 1.47
N GLU A 79 -20.73 -16.35 1.12
CA GLU A 79 -20.01 -17.02 0.04
C GLU A 79 -20.11 -16.27 -1.30
N ARG A 80 -21.29 -15.72 -1.62
CA ARG A 80 -21.49 -14.95 -2.85
C ARG A 80 -20.66 -13.68 -2.83
N ASN A 81 -20.64 -12.98 -1.71
CA ASN A 81 -19.89 -11.74 -1.59
C ASN A 81 -18.37 -11.98 -1.55
N ILE A 82 -17.93 -13.08 -0.94
CA ILE A 82 -16.54 -13.54 -1.00
C ILE A 82 -16.14 -13.81 -2.45
N MET A 83 -16.99 -14.52 -3.22
CA MET A 83 -16.73 -14.81 -4.63
C MET A 83 -16.63 -13.52 -5.47
N ILE A 84 -17.58 -12.59 -5.31
CA ILE A 84 -17.57 -11.29 -6.01
C ILE A 84 -16.32 -10.50 -5.64
N THR A 85 -15.98 -10.43 -4.36
CA THR A 85 -14.80 -9.70 -3.86
C THR A 85 -13.51 -10.28 -4.41
N ASN A 86 -13.37 -11.60 -4.43
CA ASN A 86 -12.19 -12.27 -4.97
C ASN A 86 -12.08 -12.07 -6.49
N MET A 87 -13.21 -12.13 -7.21
CA MET A 87 -13.24 -11.85 -8.65
C MET A 87 -12.86 -10.40 -8.95
N ALA A 88 -13.38 -9.43 -8.18
CA ALA A 88 -13.04 -8.02 -8.32
C ALA A 88 -11.54 -7.78 -8.07
N LYS A 89 -10.96 -8.40 -7.03
CA LYS A 89 -9.51 -8.35 -6.75
C LYS A 89 -8.69 -8.95 -7.90
N ALA A 90 -9.11 -10.08 -8.45
CA ALA A 90 -8.42 -10.72 -9.57
C ALA A 90 -8.45 -9.85 -10.83
N LYS A 91 -9.63 -9.30 -11.21
CA LYS A 91 -9.74 -8.38 -12.34
C LYS A 91 -8.95 -7.08 -12.15
N GLY A 92 -8.92 -6.56 -10.92
CA GLY A 92 -8.08 -5.43 -10.57
C GLY A 92 -6.58 -5.74 -10.71
N PHE A 93 -6.16 -6.94 -10.31
CA PHE A 93 -4.78 -7.40 -10.47
C PHE A 93 -4.36 -7.54 -11.95
N ASP A 94 -5.25 -8.07 -12.81
CA ASP A 94 -5.02 -8.16 -14.24
C ASP A 94 -4.73 -6.77 -14.83
N ILE A 95 -5.59 -5.79 -14.53
CA ILE A 95 -5.42 -4.40 -14.99
C ILE A 95 -4.12 -3.79 -14.41
N MET A 96 -3.88 -3.97 -13.11
CA MET A 96 -2.67 -3.46 -12.44
C MET A 96 -1.39 -3.95 -13.12
N THR A 97 -1.36 -5.21 -13.54
CA THR A 97 -0.22 -5.80 -14.24
C THR A 97 0.09 -5.05 -15.54
N TYR A 98 -0.92 -4.76 -16.36
CA TYR A 98 -0.74 -3.99 -17.59
C TYR A 98 -0.36 -2.54 -17.32
N VAL A 99 -0.98 -1.89 -16.33
CA VAL A 99 -0.65 -0.51 -15.95
C VAL A 99 0.79 -0.38 -15.47
N PHE A 100 1.27 -1.32 -14.64
CA PHE A 100 2.65 -1.35 -14.18
C PHE A 100 3.63 -1.57 -15.34
N ALA A 101 3.34 -2.51 -16.24
CA ALA A 101 4.15 -2.75 -17.42
C ALA A 101 4.23 -1.50 -18.32
N ALA A 102 3.12 -0.81 -18.54
CA ALA A 102 3.06 0.42 -19.32
C ALA A 102 3.87 1.55 -18.67
N LEU A 103 3.78 1.71 -17.34
CA LEU A 103 4.58 2.70 -16.61
C LEU A 103 6.07 2.39 -16.68
N LEU A 104 6.46 1.13 -16.50
CA LEU A 104 7.85 0.71 -16.57
C LEU A 104 8.44 0.97 -17.97
N LEU A 105 7.67 0.67 -19.02
CA LEU A 105 8.04 0.98 -20.40
C LEU A 105 8.14 2.48 -20.63
N ALA A 106 7.17 3.27 -20.16
CA ALA A 106 7.19 4.73 -20.29
C ALA A 106 8.42 5.35 -19.60
N TYR A 107 8.71 4.99 -18.35
CA TYR A 107 9.90 5.48 -17.64
C TYR A 107 11.20 5.01 -18.30
N GLY A 108 11.24 3.79 -18.84
CA GLY A 108 12.36 3.30 -19.63
C GLY A 108 12.60 4.13 -20.89
N LEU A 109 11.56 4.42 -21.66
CA LEU A 109 11.64 5.23 -22.88
C LEU A 109 11.97 6.71 -22.60
N MET A 110 11.52 7.24 -21.46
CA MET A 110 11.86 8.60 -21.01
C MET A 110 13.32 8.73 -20.56
N GLY A 111 14.10 7.64 -20.55
CA GLY A 111 15.49 7.65 -20.09
C GLY A 111 15.61 7.90 -18.58
N ALA A 112 14.64 7.44 -17.79
CA ALA A 112 14.71 7.56 -16.34
C ALA A 112 15.97 6.87 -15.78
N SER A 113 16.52 7.42 -14.71
CA SER A 113 17.72 6.87 -14.08
C SER A 113 17.52 5.43 -13.61
N MET A 114 18.56 4.60 -13.69
CA MET A 114 18.53 3.20 -13.24
C MET A 114 18.15 3.05 -11.76
N GLU A 115 18.46 4.07 -10.93
CA GLU A 115 18.05 4.16 -9.53
C GLU A 115 16.52 4.11 -9.33
N VAL A 116 15.75 4.50 -10.34
CA VAL A 116 14.27 4.48 -10.32
C VAL A 116 13.75 3.21 -10.98
N ILE A 117 14.33 2.83 -12.13
CA ILE A 117 13.86 1.68 -12.92
C ILE A 117 14.08 0.36 -12.17
N ILE A 118 15.24 0.16 -11.52
CA ILE A 118 15.58 -1.10 -10.85
C ILE A 118 14.57 -1.44 -9.72
N PRO A 119 14.28 -0.54 -8.75
CA PRO A 119 13.26 -0.81 -7.74
C PRO A 119 11.88 -1.09 -8.33
N PHE A 120 11.50 -0.41 -9.41
CA PHE A 120 10.23 -0.65 -10.12
C PHE A 120 10.17 -2.07 -10.69
N VAL A 121 11.23 -2.52 -11.37
CA VAL A 121 11.34 -3.89 -11.91
C VAL A 121 11.27 -4.92 -10.78
N ILE A 122 12.01 -4.70 -9.67
CA ILE A 122 12.02 -5.61 -8.52
C ILE A 122 10.62 -5.71 -7.91
N ALA A 123 9.95 -4.59 -7.67
CA ALA A 123 8.60 -4.57 -7.11
C ALA A 123 7.60 -5.29 -8.03
N TYR A 124 7.67 -5.04 -9.34
CA TYR A 124 6.83 -5.71 -10.32
C TYR A 124 7.04 -7.23 -10.32
N LEU A 125 8.30 -7.68 -10.41
CA LEU A 125 8.62 -9.11 -10.41
C LEU A 125 8.24 -9.78 -9.09
N PHE A 126 8.46 -9.13 -7.94
CA PHE A 126 8.06 -9.66 -6.64
C PHE A 126 6.56 -9.97 -6.58
N VAL A 127 5.73 -9.03 -7.04
CA VAL A 127 4.27 -9.21 -7.07
C VAL A 127 3.88 -10.36 -8.00
N GLN A 128 4.47 -10.43 -9.20
CA GLN A 128 4.18 -11.51 -10.15
C GLN A 128 4.64 -12.88 -9.65
N PHE A 129 5.84 -12.98 -9.10
CA PHE A 129 6.35 -14.22 -8.52
C PHE A 129 5.51 -14.68 -7.33
N TYR A 130 5.08 -13.75 -6.46
CA TYR A 130 4.20 -14.11 -5.36
C TYR A 130 2.85 -14.64 -5.85
N ALA A 131 2.26 -14.02 -6.87
CA ALA A 131 1.02 -14.50 -7.48
C ALA A 131 1.17 -15.91 -8.07
N VAL A 132 2.25 -16.16 -8.82
CA VAL A 132 2.57 -17.49 -9.37
C VAL A 132 2.82 -18.50 -8.27
N TYR A 133 3.59 -18.15 -7.25
CA TYR A 133 3.87 -19.02 -6.10
C TYR A 133 2.59 -19.46 -5.39
N ILE A 134 1.67 -18.53 -5.10
CA ILE A 134 0.40 -18.85 -4.44
C ILE A 134 -0.47 -19.75 -5.32
N ARG A 135 -0.51 -19.50 -6.64
CA ARG A 135 -1.23 -20.36 -7.59
C ARG A 135 -0.66 -21.78 -7.58
N LEU A 136 0.65 -21.93 -7.75
CA LEU A 136 1.32 -23.23 -7.74
C LEU A 136 1.16 -23.96 -6.40
N ARG A 137 1.13 -23.23 -5.28
CA ARG A 137 0.92 -23.83 -3.96
C ARG A 137 -0.50 -24.39 -3.84
N LYS A 138 -1.52 -23.64 -4.26
CA LYS A 138 -2.92 -24.09 -4.23
C LYS A 138 -3.19 -25.24 -5.19
N ASP A 139 -2.56 -25.24 -6.37
CA ASP A 139 -2.70 -26.33 -7.33
C ASP A 139 -2.10 -27.65 -6.82
N ARG A 140 -1.18 -27.63 -5.84
CA ARG A 140 -0.65 -28.84 -5.18
C ARG A 140 -1.48 -29.31 -3.98
N GLU A 141 -2.32 -28.45 -3.42
CA GLU A 141 -3.17 -28.75 -2.27
C GLU A 141 -4.52 -29.37 -2.68
N ASN A 142 -4.90 -29.23 -3.97
CA ASN A 142 -6.08 -29.84 -4.59
C ASN A 142 -5.74 -31.17 -5.28
#